data_AF-A0A1G6GD39-F1
#
_entry.id   AF-A0A1G6GD39-F1
#
_cell.length_a   1.000
_cell.length_b   1.000
_cell.length_c   1.000
_cell.angle_alpha   90.00
_cell.angle_beta   90.00
_cell.angle_gamma   90.00
#
_symmetry.space_group_name_H-M   'P 1'
#
loop_
_entity.id
_entity.type
_entity.pdbx_description
1 polymer ?
#
loop_
_entity_poly.entity_id
_entity_poly.type
_entity_poly.pdbx_seq_one_letter_code
_entity_poly.pdbx_strand_id
1 'polypeptide(L)'
;MASTFAARRFAAVAVVFLLLLSACSANRSPSTGPGSSTGTTPSSPSGPWTVAENAKPGTSDWRIPDNQLSTDAQLCGYADRSSVLPGENFGLYVTSTLGDVTVAAYRVGSYGGAGGRLVWQSQAFPGVKQPDPVIEADHMVVAKWAKSLDVPTADWPEGSYLLKLTASGKSRYVPITVRSRSTAGKLVLVEAVTTDQAYNTWGGYSLYTGPNNTRAARVSFDRPQKGNGAQQFFGDRLAPTQLAESLGLDLAYVTSVDLDREPDLLAGASGLVSMGHDEYWTVGMRRSVEKARDTGTSLAFLGANAVYWRIRLKDGLTGDRRVVVEYRDAGADPKHDAVDTTVKFRSRPMPDPENSLTGMLYECFPAYGAMVVQDPTFPLFAGTGVKKGDRIPGVVGIEIDRAYPIPGTPASLTVVAHSPVTCGTSKQTFSDMTYYNAGTSGVWATGSMMWVKVLNGPNAKYGITDASVSFVKRVTTNAFVQMAKGNGQGGLSTTPNLAQLGASTSTATGTGGPVEK
;
A
#
# COMPACT_ATOMS: atom_id res chain seq x y z
N MET A 1 -25.72 24.15 -64.07
CA MET A 1 -25.06 25.45 -64.28
C MET A 1 -24.00 25.54 -63.18
N ALA A 2 -22.70 25.34 -63.44
CA ALA A 2 -21.78 26.19 -64.20
C ALA A 2 -21.52 27.54 -63.47
N SER A 3 -20.28 28.00 -63.18
CA SER A 3 -18.94 27.49 -63.57
C SER A 3 -17.77 28.21 -62.84
N THR A 4 -16.71 27.47 -62.43
CA THR A 4 -15.24 27.74 -62.57
C THR A 4 -14.59 29.07 -62.06
N PHE A 5 -13.27 29.29 -61.88
CA PHE A 5 -11.97 28.71 -62.33
C PHE A 5 -10.95 28.65 -61.14
N ALA A 6 -10.15 27.58 -60.95
CA ALA A 6 -8.72 27.36 -61.33
C ALA A 6 -7.65 28.25 -60.63
N ALA A 7 -6.50 27.82 -60.06
CA ALA A 7 -5.59 26.65 -60.17
C ALA A 7 -4.29 26.88 -61.00
N ARG A 8 -3.11 26.69 -60.37
CA ARG A 8 -1.77 26.25 -60.90
C ARG A 8 -0.66 26.47 -59.85
N ARG A 9 0.51 25.79 -59.80
CA ARG A 9 1.02 24.43 -60.19
C ARG A 9 2.51 24.34 -59.71
N PHE A 10 2.99 23.17 -59.28
CA PHE A 10 4.33 22.51 -59.49
C PHE A 10 5.66 23.32 -59.53
N ALA A 11 6.88 22.81 -59.25
CA ALA A 11 7.41 21.46 -58.97
C ALA A 11 8.70 21.53 -58.11
N ALA A 12 9.26 20.37 -57.72
CA ALA A 12 10.59 20.23 -57.12
C ALA A 12 11.63 19.65 -58.11
N VAL A 13 12.92 19.98 -57.93
CA VAL A 13 14.09 19.28 -58.50
C VAL A 13 15.25 19.35 -57.50
N ALA A 14 16.05 18.28 -57.38
CA ALA A 14 17.28 18.21 -56.61
C ALA A 14 18.48 17.92 -57.54
N VAL A 15 19.74 18.15 -57.10
CA VAL A 15 20.93 17.31 -57.39
C VAL A 15 22.17 17.83 -56.64
N VAL A 16 23.09 16.91 -56.36
CA VAL A 16 24.34 17.00 -55.57
C VAL A 16 25.55 17.38 -56.43
N PHE A 17 26.59 18.01 -55.87
CA PHE A 17 28.00 17.70 -56.22
C PHE A 17 29.00 18.03 -55.10
N LEU A 18 29.98 17.12 -54.89
CA LEU A 18 31.21 17.32 -54.09
C LEU A 18 32.31 17.95 -54.94
N LEU A 19 33.33 18.58 -54.34
CA LEU A 19 34.74 18.44 -54.76
C LEU A 19 35.77 18.93 -53.74
N LEU A 20 37.01 18.45 -53.93
CA LEU A 20 38.24 18.65 -53.15
C LEU A 20 39.29 19.35 -54.08
N LEU A 21 40.51 19.75 -53.70
CA LEU A 21 41.37 19.62 -52.51
C LEU A 21 42.49 20.69 -52.64
N SER A 22 43.08 21.23 -51.56
CA SER A 22 44.54 21.49 -51.44
C SER A 22 44.99 22.21 -50.15
N ALA A 23 46.25 22.00 -49.77
CA ALA A 23 46.84 22.39 -48.48
C ALA A 23 48.03 23.36 -48.64
N CYS A 24 48.42 24.01 -47.53
CA CYS A 24 49.79 24.46 -47.30
C CYS A 24 50.06 24.57 -45.78
N SER A 25 51.20 24.04 -45.32
CA SER A 25 51.55 23.91 -43.90
C SER A 25 52.41 25.08 -43.40
N ALA A 26 52.25 25.49 -42.14
CA ALA A 26 53.27 26.23 -41.39
C ALA A 26 53.14 26.00 -39.87
N ASN A 27 54.20 25.50 -39.24
CA ASN A 27 54.28 25.29 -37.78
C ASN A 27 54.35 26.61 -37.00
N ARG A 28 53.58 26.74 -35.91
CA ARG A 28 53.98 27.50 -34.71
C ARG A 28 53.50 26.79 -33.44
N SER A 29 54.34 26.83 -32.41
CA SER A 29 54.20 26.08 -31.15
C SER A 29 52.99 26.51 -30.31
N PRO A 30 52.42 25.61 -29.48
CA PRO A 30 51.27 25.92 -28.63
C PRO A 30 51.66 26.77 -27.41
N SER A 31 50.98 27.91 -27.23
CA SER A 31 50.98 28.66 -25.97
C SER A 31 50.02 28.02 -24.96
N THR A 32 50.46 27.89 -23.71
CA THR A 32 49.67 27.35 -22.59
C THR A 32 48.41 28.19 -22.29
N GLY A 33 47.22 27.59 -22.47
CA GLY A 33 45.96 28.13 -21.96
C GLY A 33 45.67 27.66 -20.52
N PRO A 34 44.91 28.43 -19.71
CA PRO A 34 44.63 28.08 -18.32
C PRO A 34 43.73 26.84 -18.21
N GLY A 35 43.96 26.05 -17.15
CA GLY A 35 43.36 24.74 -16.98
C GLY A 35 41.83 24.75 -16.86
N SER A 36 41.20 23.78 -17.51
CA SER A 36 39.80 23.44 -17.28
C SER A 36 39.60 23.00 -15.83
N SER A 37 38.88 23.82 -15.03
CA SER A 37 38.37 23.37 -13.74
C SER A 37 37.39 22.23 -13.98
N THR A 38 37.78 21.01 -13.61
CA THR A 38 36.87 19.87 -13.54
C THR A 38 35.81 20.21 -12.50
N GLY A 39 34.63 20.63 -12.95
CA GLY A 39 33.48 20.81 -12.07
C GLY A 39 33.15 19.48 -11.42
N THR A 40 33.44 19.35 -10.13
CA THR A 40 32.99 18.21 -9.33
C THR A 40 31.48 18.19 -9.36
N THR A 41 30.91 17.25 -10.11
CA THR A 41 29.52 16.84 -9.97
C THR A 41 29.26 16.62 -8.48
N PRO A 42 28.22 17.22 -7.88
CA PRO A 42 27.88 16.92 -6.51
C PRO A 42 27.68 15.42 -6.39
N SER A 43 28.50 14.75 -5.58
CA SER A 43 28.31 13.34 -5.28
C SER A 43 26.91 13.19 -4.70
N SER A 44 26.06 12.39 -5.33
CA SER A 44 24.81 11.93 -4.71
C SER A 44 25.14 11.46 -3.30
N PRO A 45 24.38 11.87 -2.26
CA PRO A 45 24.71 11.51 -0.89
C PRO A 45 24.88 10.00 -0.79
N SER A 46 26.03 9.56 -0.25
CA SER A 46 26.41 8.15 -0.20
C SER A 46 25.60 7.41 0.86
N GLY A 47 24.35 7.08 0.52
CA GLY A 47 23.41 6.37 1.37
C GLY A 47 21.95 6.59 0.94
N PRO A 48 20.99 5.85 1.49
CA PRO A 48 19.58 5.99 1.15
C PRO A 48 19.01 7.40 1.42
N TRP A 49 18.18 7.89 0.49
CA TRP A 49 17.61 9.24 0.54
C TRP A 49 16.77 9.50 1.80
N THR A 50 16.17 8.45 2.36
CA THR A 50 15.41 8.47 3.62
C THR A 50 16.25 8.95 4.81
N VAL A 51 17.56 8.68 4.83
CA VAL A 51 18.47 9.17 5.88
C VAL A 51 18.54 10.70 5.85
N ALA A 52 18.75 11.27 4.66
CA ALA A 52 18.81 12.72 4.47
C ALA A 52 17.45 13.41 4.70
N GLU A 53 16.34 12.73 4.37
CA GLU A 53 14.99 13.23 4.62
C GLU A 53 14.64 13.21 6.12
N ASN A 54 14.88 12.11 6.83
CA ASN A 54 14.59 11.98 8.26
C ASN A 54 15.55 12.78 9.17
N ALA A 55 16.67 13.27 8.64
CA ALA A 55 17.53 14.23 9.33
C ALA A 55 16.96 15.66 9.36
N LYS A 56 15.92 15.96 8.57
CA LYS A 56 15.23 17.26 8.60
C LYS A 56 14.37 17.39 9.86
N PRO A 57 14.15 18.61 10.39
CA PRO A 57 13.27 18.82 11.55
C PRO A 57 11.86 18.28 11.29
N GLY A 58 11.40 17.39 12.17
CA GLY A 58 10.01 16.94 12.22
C GLY A 58 9.15 17.76 13.18
N THR A 59 7.87 17.46 13.20
CA THR A 59 6.91 17.98 14.19
C THR A 59 5.88 16.89 14.54
N SER A 60 5.17 17.03 15.67
CA SER A 60 3.98 16.26 16.03
C SER A 60 2.66 16.94 15.61
N ASP A 61 2.70 18.18 15.09
CA ASP A 61 1.52 19.00 14.74
C ASP A 61 0.61 18.39 13.66
N TRP A 62 1.10 17.39 12.94
CA TRP A 62 0.30 16.57 12.04
C TRP A 62 -0.82 15.82 12.78
N ARG A 63 -0.63 15.47 14.07
CA ARG A 63 -1.67 14.84 14.88
C ARG A 63 -2.87 15.77 15.06
N ILE A 64 -4.07 15.19 15.11
CA ILE A 64 -5.31 15.89 15.46
C ILE A 64 -5.79 15.32 16.80
N PRO A 65 -5.81 16.12 17.88
CA PRO A 65 -6.45 15.75 19.15
C PRO A 65 -7.95 15.46 18.98
N ASP A 66 -8.49 14.52 19.76
CA ASP A 66 -9.88 14.07 19.62
C ASP A 66 -10.91 15.21 19.78
N ASN A 67 -10.65 16.17 20.67
CA ASN A 67 -11.51 17.35 20.85
C ASN A 67 -11.46 18.32 19.65
N GLN A 68 -10.41 18.26 18.83
CA GLN A 68 -10.27 19.03 17.58
C GLN A 68 -10.79 18.26 16.36
N LEU A 69 -11.15 16.97 16.46
CA LEU A 69 -11.76 16.27 15.33
C LEU A 69 -13.10 16.91 14.92
N SER A 70 -13.28 17.01 13.61
CA SER A 70 -14.50 17.49 12.95
C SER A 70 -15.42 16.32 12.58
N THR A 71 -16.73 16.56 12.67
CA THR A 71 -17.72 15.64 12.11
C THR A 71 -17.79 15.76 10.58
N ASP A 72 -18.38 14.75 9.93
CA ASP A 72 -18.56 14.74 8.46
C ASP A 72 -19.34 15.97 7.94
N ALA A 73 -20.25 16.52 8.75
CA ALA A 73 -21.05 17.71 8.45
C ALA A 73 -20.33 19.04 8.74
N GLN A 74 -19.22 19.00 9.49
CA GLN A 74 -18.43 20.18 9.87
C GLN A 74 -17.33 20.48 8.85
N LEU A 75 -16.44 19.52 8.62
CA LEU A 75 -15.26 19.67 7.76
C LEU A 75 -14.80 18.29 7.29
N CYS A 76 -14.80 18.06 5.98
CA CYS A 76 -14.11 16.91 5.40
C CYS A 76 -13.77 17.13 3.92
N GLY A 77 -12.95 16.25 3.36
CA GLY A 77 -12.49 16.35 1.97
C GLY A 77 -11.92 15.07 1.40
N TYR A 78 -11.57 15.12 0.13
CA TYR A 78 -10.89 14.07 -0.62
C TYR A 78 -10.01 14.67 -1.72
N ALA A 79 -9.02 13.91 -2.19
CA ALA A 79 -8.21 14.25 -3.36
C ALA A 79 -8.74 13.53 -4.61
N ASP A 80 -8.62 14.11 -5.80
CA ASP A 80 -8.98 13.50 -7.09
C ASP A 80 -8.02 12.38 -7.55
N ARG A 81 -6.91 12.18 -6.83
CA ARG A 81 -5.95 11.10 -7.03
C ARG A 81 -5.81 10.29 -5.74
N SER A 82 -5.40 9.03 -5.87
CA SER A 82 -4.95 8.19 -4.75
C SER A 82 -3.42 8.27 -4.59
N SER A 83 -2.74 8.56 -5.70
CA SER A 83 -1.29 8.70 -5.83
C SER A 83 -0.94 9.76 -6.88
N VAL A 84 0.20 10.41 -6.70
CA VAL A 84 0.85 11.31 -7.68
C VAL A 84 2.36 11.07 -7.69
N LEU A 85 3.06 11.33 -8.79
CA LEU A 85 4.52 11.38 -8.80
C LEU A 85 5.02 12.70 -8.16
N PRO A 86 6.27 12.76 -7.66
CA PRO A 86 6.88 14.02 -7.25
C PRO A 86 6.81 15.05 -8.38
N GLY A 87 6.26 16.23 -8.07
CA GLY A 87 6.02 17.33 -9.00
C GLY A 87 4.66 17.32 -9.73
N GLU A 88 3.85 16.27 -9.62
CA GLU A 88 2.49 16.26 -10.15
C GLU A 88 1.48 16.88 -9.16
N ASN A 89 0.68 17.83 -9.65
CA ASN A 89 -0.39 18.45 -8.86
C ASN A 89 -1.60 17.51 -8.76
N PHE A 90 -2.37 17.64 -7.67
CA PHE A 90 -3.69 17.02 -7.51
C PHE A 90 -4.73 18.02 -7.03
N GLY A 91 -5.99 17.78 -7.36
CA GLY A 91 -7.13 18.56 -6.90
C GLY A 91 -7.64 18.09 -5.54
N LEU A 92 -7.87 19.05 -4.64
CA LEU A 92 -8.46 18.84 -3.33
C LEU A 92 -9.89 19.38 -3.30
N TYR A 93 -10.81 18.55 -2.80
CA TYR A 93 -12.25 18.80 -2.74
C TYR A 93 -12.65 18.86 -1.27
N VAL A 94 -13.10 20.01 -0.79
CA VAL A 94 -13.40 20.26 0.63
C VAL A 94 -14.83 20.77 0.79
N THR A 95 -15.52 20.26 1.80
CA THR A 95 -16.72 20.87 2.38
C THR A 95 -16.40 21.44 3.76
N SER A 96 -16.90 22.64 4.06
CA SER A 96 -16.79 23.26 5.39
C SER A 96 -18.06 24.03 5.72
N THR A 97 -18.60 23.83 6.92
CA THR A 97 -19.62 24.69 7.53
C THR A 97 -19.04 25.61 8.62
N LEU A 98 -17.71 25.60 8.77
CA LEU A 98 -16.97 26.30 9.84
C LEU A 98 -16.26 27.57 9.38
N GLY A 99 -16.59 28.07 8.17
CA GLY A 99 -15.89 29.18 7.53
C GLY A 99 -14.54 28.75 6.94
N ASP A 100 -13.61 29.69 6.87
CA ASP A 100 -12.34 29.59 6.17
C ASP A 100 -11.51 28.36 6.56
N VAL A 101 -10.93 27.73 5.55
CA VAL A 101 -10.14 26.50 5.66
C VAL A 101 -8.68 26.80 5.36
N THR A 102 -7.79 26.20 6.14
CA THR A 102 -6.37 26.05 5.83
C THR A 102 -6.02 24.57 5.67
N VAL A 103 -5.01 24.28 4.86
CA VAL A 103 -4.51 22.92 4.64
C VAL A 103 -3.02 22.88 4.87
N ALA A 104 -2.57 21.99 5.76
CA ALA A 104 -1.16 21.72 6.00
C ALA A 104 -0.85 20.27 5.57
N ALA A 105 0.12 20.08 4.69
CA ALA A 105 0.54 18.77 4.21
C ALA A 105 1.75 18.28 5.02
N TYR A 106 1.61 17.09 5.61
CA TYR A 106 2.66 16.46 6.40
C TYR A 106 3.11 15.16 5.73
N ARG A 107 4.41 15.06 5.43
CA ARG A 107 5.04 13.78 5.04
C ARG A 107 5.18 12.93 6.30
N VAL A 108 4.69 11.70 6.28
CA VAL A 108 4.87 10.74 7.38
C VAL A 108 6.26 10.11 7.27
N GLY A 109 6.93 9.92 8.39
CA GLY A 109 8.30 9.41 8.46
C GLY A 109 8.78 9.27 9.90
N SER A 110 10.06 8.97 10.13
CA SER A 110 10.61 8.85 11.48
C SER A 110 10.87 10.23 12.11
N TYR A 111 11.66 11.09 11.43
CA TYR A 111 12.07 12.43 11.88
C TYR A 111 12.44 12.52 13.37
N GLY A 112 13.37 11.67 13.81
CA GLY A 112 13.81 11.63 15.22
C GLY A 112 12.73 11.22 16.24
N GLY A 113 11.63 10.62 15.79
CA GLY A 113 10.47 10.24 16.61
C GLY A 113 9.31 11.23 16.57
N ALA A 114 9.44 12.38 15.91
CA ALA A 114 8.33 13.34 15.73
C ALA A 114 7.22 12.78 14.82
N GLY A 115 7.57 11.85 13.92
CA GLY A 115 6.61 11.03 13.18
C GLY A 115 6.05 11.67 11.90
N GLY A 116 6.29 12.95 11.68
CA GLY A 116 5.92 13.67 10.46
C GLY A 116 6.72 14.96 10.29
N ARG A 117 6.72 15.50 9.06
CA ARG A 117 7.33 16.80 8.73
C ARG A 117 6.35 17.62 7.89
N LEU A 118 6.15 18.89 8.27
CA LEU A 118 5.42 19.85 7.45
C LEU A 118 6.20 20.09 6.15
N VAL A 119 5.57 19.86 5.00
CA VAL A 119 6.19 20.10 3.68
C VAL A 119 5.61 21.31 2.96
N TRP A 120 4.36 21.66 3.24
CA TRP A 120 3.61 22.69 2.53
C TRP A 120 2.38 23.11 3.32
N GLN A 121 1.94 24.35 3.15
CA GLN A 121 0.73 24.89 3.74
C GLN A 121 0.04 25.85 2.75
N SER A 122 -1.29 25.78 2.66
CA SER A 122 -2.10 26.71 1.87
C SER A 122 -2.26 28.06 2.59
N GLN A 123 -2.56 29.11 1.82
CA GLN A 123 -3.28 30.25 2.42
C GLN A 123 -4.69 29.81 2.85
N ALA A 124 -5.33 30.61 3.70
CA ALA A 124 -6.74 30.41 4.02
C ALA A 124 -7.60 30.65 2.78
N PHE A 125 -8.61 29.82 2.57
CA PHE A 125 -9.62 30.00 1.51
C PHE A 125 -11.03 29.84 2.08
N PRO A 126 -12.05 30.51 1.49
CA PRO A 126 -13.42 30.41 1.97
C PRO A 126 -13.93 28.97 1.97
N GLY A 127 -14.33 28.49 3.16
CA GLY A 127 -14.98 27.19 3.30
C GLY A 127 -16.42 27.26 2.81
N VAL A 128 -16.81 26.34 1.92
CA VAL A 128 -18.16 26.27 1.34
C VAL A 128 -18.81 24.95 1.75
N LYS A 129 -20.09 24.98 2.13
CA LYS A 129 -20.89 23.75 2.25
C LYS A 129 -21.17 23.23 0.84
N GLN A 130 -20.48 22.15 0.47
CA GLN A 130 -20.71 21.45 -0.79
C GLN A 130 -22.07 20.71 -0.78
N PRO A 131 -22.59 20.30 -1.95
CA PRO A 131 -23.81 19.50 -2.03
C PRO A 131 -23.75 18.21 -1.21
N ASP A 132 -24.90 17.76 -0.71
CA ASP A 132 -25.02 16.46 -0.05
C ASP A 132 -24.73 15.33 -1.07
N PRO A 133 -24.17 14.17 -0.65
CA PRO A 133 -23.71 13.15 -1.58
C PRO A 133 -24.85 12.48 -2.35
N VAL A 134 -24.56 12.08 -3.59
CA VAL A 134 -25.47 11.27 -4.40
C VAL A 134 -25.25 9.79 -4.07
N ILE A 135 -26.34 9.06 -3.89
CA ILE A 135 -26.35 7.59 -3.76
C ILE A 135 -26.94 7.03 -5.05
N GLU A 136 -26.14 6.25 -5.79
CA GLU A 136 -26.56 5.62 -7.04
C GLU A 136 -27.42 4.35 -6.79
N ALA A 137 -28.01 3.80 -7.85
CA ALA A 137 -28.96 2.68 -7.76
C ALA A 137 -28.36 1.38 -7.16
N ASP A 138 -27.05 1.20 -7.22
CA ASP A 138 -26.30 0.10 -6.60
C ASP A 138 -25.62 0.50 -5.28
N HIS A 139 -26.17 1.55 -4.66
CA HIS A 139 -25.73 2.22 -3.43
C HIS A 139 -24.33 2.83 -3.45
N MET A 140 -23.71 3.02 -4.63
CA MET A 140 -22.45 3.76 -4.70
C MET A 140 -22.65 5.22 -4.27
N VAL A 141 -21.92 5.65 -3.24
CA VAL A 141 -21.88 7.03 -2.77
C VAL A 141 -20.86 7.82 -3.58
N VAL A 142 -21.24 9.01 -4.06
CA VAL A 142 -20.34 9.98 -4.71
C VAL A 142 -20.57 11.39 -4.16
N ALA A 143 -19.51 12.04 -3.71
CA ALA A 143 -19.51 13.45 -3.37
C ALA A 143 -19.28 14.26 -4.66
N LYS A 144 -20.34 14.69 -5.33
CA LYS A 144 -20.26 15.48 -6.59
C LYS A 144 -19.89 16.95 -6.32
N TRP A 145 -18.75 17.15 -5.67
CA TRP A 145 -18.29 18.45 -5.17
C TRP A 145 -17.48 19.22 -6.22
N ALA A 146 -17.47 20.55 -6.10
CA ALA A 146 -16.55 21.38 -6.86
C ALA A 146 -15.14 21.32 -6.24
N LYS A 147 -14.09 21.30 -7.09
CA LYS A 147 -12.70 21.37 -6.63
C LYS A 147 -12.47 22.67 -5.86
N SER A 148 -11.85 22.57 -4.69
CA SER A 148 -11.59 23.72 -3.81
C SER A 148 -10.21 24.33 -4.06
N LEU A 149 -9.20 23.50 -4.36
CA LEU A 149 -7.80 23.91 -4.48
C LEU A 149 -7.02 22.90 -5.35
N ASP A 150 -6.01 23.38 -6.08
CA ASP A 150 -4.94 22.54 -6.63
C ASP A 150 -3.74 22.54 -5.68
N VAL A 151 -3.25 21.36 -5.30
CA VAL A 151 -2.13 21.19 -4.38
C VAL A 151 -0.86 20.83 -5.18
N PRO A 152 0.19 21.68 -5.16
CA PRO A 152 1.43 21.40 -5.85
C PRO A 152 2.38 20.54 -5.02
N THR A 153 3.14 19.66 -5.68
CA THR A 153 4.05 18.70 -5.04
C THR A 153 5.52 18.82 -5.49
N ALA A 154 5.90 19.96 -6.09
CA ALA A 154 7.21 20.21 -6.70
C ALA A 154 8.40 19.75 -5.84
N ASP A 155 8.41 20.12 -4.56
CA ASP A 155 9.49 19.82 -3.61
C ASP A 155 9.15 18.68 -2.62
N TRP A 156 8.11 17.88 -2.91
CA TRP A 156 7.66 16.80 -2.02
C TRP A 156 8.43 15.51 -2.31
N PRO A 157 9.17 14.94 -1.34
CA PRO A 157 9.77 13.62 -1.51
C PRO A 157 8.72 12.51 -1.68
N GLU A 158 9.13 11.36 -2.21
CA GLU A 158 8.29 10.14 -2.22
C GLU A 158 7.84 9.79 -0.78
N GLY A 159 6.62 9.28 -0.59
CA GLY A 159 6.10 8.98 0.75
C GLY A 159 4.58 8.98 0.90
N SER A 160 4.13 8.56 2.06
CA SER A 160 2.73 8.69 2.52
C SER A 160 2.51 10.06 3.18
N TYR A 161 1.42 10.74 2.84
CA TYR A 161 1.13 12.09 3.31
C TYR A 161 -0.25 12.20 3.96
N LEU A 162 -0.34 13.07 4.95
CA LEU A 162 -1.59 13.49 5.58
C LEU A 162 -1.78 15.00 5.37
N LEU A 163 -2.80 15.38 4.61
CA LEU A 163 -3.27 16.76 4.53
C LEU A 163 -4.22 17.00 5.69
N LYS A 164 -3.81 17.83 6.65
CA LYS A 164 -4.62 18.28 7.78
C LYS A 164 -5.40 19.53 7.35
N LEU A 165 -6.68 19.34 7.01
CA LEU A 165 -7.65 20.42 6.86
C LEU A 165 -7.90 21.03 8.24
N THR A 166 -8.00 22.36 8.36
CA THR A 166 -8.34 23.04 9.62
C THR A 166 -9.24 24.26 9.38
N ALA A 167 -10.35 24.34 10.11
CA ALA A 167 -11.29 25.47 10.12
C ALA A 167 -11.89 25.65 11.53
N SER A 168 -11.95 26.88 12.05
CA SER A 168 -12.49 27.22 13.39
C SER A 168 -12.04 26.28 14.53
N GLY A 169 -10.74 25.96 14.59
CA GLY A 169 -10.17 25.07 15.61
C GLY A 169 -10.52 23.57 15.48
N LYS A 170 -11.21 23.18 14.40
CA LYS A 170 -11.51 21.79 14.04
C LYS A 170 -10.69 21.33 12.84
N SER A 171 -10.32 20.05 12.82
CA SER A 171 -9.48 19.47 11.76
C SER A 171 -9.98 18.12 11.24
N ARG A 172 -9.53 17.75 10.04
CA ARG A 172 -9.76 16.45 9.38
C ARG A 172 -8.54 16.07 8.52
N TYR A 173 -8.29 14.78 8.30
CA TYR A 173 -7.29 14.32 7.34
C TYR A 173 -7.86 14.09 5.93
N VAL A 174 -6.99 14.28 4.93
CA VAL A 174 -7.09 13.67 3.60
C VAL A 174 -5.74 12.99 3.31
N PRO A 175 -5.68 11.65 3.18
CA PRO A 175 -4.44 10.95 2.83
C PRO A 175 -4.16 11.06 1.33
N ILE A 176 -2.88 11.13 0.95
CA ILE A 176 -2.38 11.03 -0.43
C ILE A 176 -1.03 10.34 -0.43
N THR A 177 -0.69 9.62 -1.50
CA THR A 177 0.65 9.03 -1.68
C THR A 177 1.42 9.81 -2.73
N VAL A 178 2.61 10.32 -2.42
CA VAL A 178 3.57 10.70 -3.46
C VAL A 178 4.33 9.43 -3.81
N ARG A 179 3.88 8.75 -4.86
CA ARG A 179 4.38 7.42 -5.24
C ARG A 179 5.79 7.50 -5.82
N SER A 180 6.51 6.40 -5.71
CA SER A 180 7.85 6.31 -6.27
C SER A 180 7.85 6.19 -7.78
N ARG A 181 8.81 6.89 -8.43
CA ARG A 181 9.00 6.80 -9.89
C ARG A 181 9.64 5.48 -10.33
N SER A 182 10.38 4.84 -9.43
CA SER A 182 10.96 3.51 -9.60
C SER A 182 11.06 2.83 -8.24
N THR A 183 10.83 1.51 -8.23
CA THR A 183 10.99 0.63 -7.07
C THR A 183 12.29 -0.19 -7.12
N ALA A 184 13.04 -0.13 -8.22
CA ALA A 184 14.24 -0.96 -8.42
C ALA A 184 15.27 -0.73 -7.31
N GLY A 185 15.74 -1.80 -6.67
CA GLY A 185 16.66 -1.75 -5.53
C GLY A 185 16.03 -1.36 -4.19
N LYS A 186 14.75 -0.99 -4.14
CA LYS A 186 14.09 -0.45 -2.94
C LYS A 186 13.23 -1.47 -2.19
N LEU A 187 12.97 -1.20 -0.92
CA LEU A 187 11.89 -1.84 -0.15
C LEU A 187 10.59 -1.05 -0.35
N VAL A 188 9.60 -1.67 -0.98
CA VAL A 188 8.32 -1.04 -1.35
C VAL A 188 7.30 -1.17 -0.23
N LEU A 189 6.69 -0.07 0.19
CA LEU A 189 5.55 -0.04 1.11
C LEU A 189 4.26 0.18 0.31
N VAL A 190 3.25 -0.69 0.51
CA VAL A 190 1.98 -0.64 -0.21
C VAL A 190 0.88 0.03 0.60
N GLU A 191 0.32 1.10 0.05
CA GLU A 191 -0.85 1.81 0.55
C GLU A 191 -2.12 1.13 0.01
N ALA A 192 -2.80 0.36 0.87
CA ALA A 192 -3.98 -0.48 0.59
C ALA A 192 -5.29 0.32 0.36
N VAL A 193 -5.25 1.34 -0.52
CA VAL A 193 -6.32 2.33 -0.70
C VAL A 193 -7.62 1.76 -1.29
N THR A 194 -7.58 0.57 -1.89
CA THR A 194 -8.76 -0.20 -2.33
C THR A 194 -9.52 -0.77 -1.15
N THR A 195 -8.81 -1.36 -0.19
CA THR A 195 -9.34 -1.82 1.11
C THR A 195 -9.88 -0.63 1.91
N ASP A 196 -9.20 0.53 1.85
CA ASP A 196 -9.71 1.77 2.45
C ASP A 196 -11.13 2.11 1.97
N GLN A 197 -11.37 2.10 0.66
CA GLN A 197 -12.69 2.42 0.11
C GLN A 197 -13.73 1.32 0.34
N ALA A 198 -13.32 0.05 0.35
CA ALA A 198 -14.22 -1.07 0.62
C ALA A 198 -14.88 -0.98 1.99
N TYR A 199 -14.14 -0.51 2.99
CA TYR A 199 -14.63 -0.27 4.36
C TYR A 199 -15.18 1.15 4.61
N ASN A 200 -14.95 2.11 3.70
CA ASN A 200 -15.37 3.49 3.89
C ASN A 200 -16.92 3.63 3.89
N THR A 201 -17.50 3.92 5.06
CA THR A 201 -18.94 4.15 5.28
C THR A 201 -19.35 5.63 5.26
N TRP A 202 -18.50 6.52 4.74
CA TRP A 202 -18.90 7.91 4.51
C TRP A 202 -20.05 7.97 3.48
N GLY A 203 -21.09 8.75 3.80
CA GLY A 203 -22.37 8.76 3.08
C GLY A 203 -23.25 7.52 3.28
N GLY A 204 -22.91 6.65 4.23
CA GLY A 204 -23.80 5.59 4.73
C GLY A 204 -23.55 4.18 4.19
N TYR A 205 -22.91 4.03 3.03
CA TYR A 205 -22.67 2.73 2.39
C TYR A 205 -21.19 2.44 2.15
N SER A 206 -20.83 1.17 2.26
CA SER A 206 -19.54 0.58 1.87
C SER A 206 -19.76 -0.75 1.13
N LEU A 207 -18.69 -1.44 0.73
CA LEU A 207 -18.81 -2.80 0.17
C LEU A 207 -19.22 -3.84 1.21
N TYR A 208 -19.17 -3.51 2.50
CA TYR A 208 -19.45 -4.42 3.61
C TYR A 208 -20.80 -4.15 4.29
N THR A 209 -21.27 -2.90 4.34
CA THR A 209 -22.48 -2.54 5.10
C THR A 209 -23.16 -1.27 4.59
N GLY A 210 -24.39 -1.06 5.05
CA GLY A 210 -25.28 0.04 4.72
C GLY A 210 -26.61 -0.09 5.48
N PRO A 211 -27.51 0.91 5.39
CA PRO A 211 -28.85 0.87 5.94
C PRO A 211 -29.60 -0.45 5.64
N ASN A 212 -30.45 -0.89 6.56
CA ASN A 212 -31.28 -2.10 6.43
C ASN A 212 -30.49 -3.39 6.09
N ASN A 213 -29.23 -3.50 6.56
CA ASN A 213 -28.33 -4.62 6.28
C ASN A 213 -28.07 -4.86 4.78
N THR A 214 -28.12 -3.78 3.98
CA THR A 214 -27.70 -3.77 2.58
C THR A 214 -26.21 -3.40 2.45
N ARG A 215 -25.68 -3.37 1.23
CA ARG A 215 -24.31 -2.93 0.92
C ARG A 215 -24.28 -2.29 -0.47
N ALA A 216 -23.20 -1.59 -0.79
CA ALA A 216 -22.94 -1.17 -2.17
C ALA A 216 -22.26 -2.29 -2.98
N ALA A 217 -22.52 -2.34 -4.29
CA ALA A 217 -21.77 -3.16 -5.25
C ALA A 217 -20.55 -2.40 -5.84
N ARG A 218 -20.53 -1.08 -5.68
CA ARG A 218 -19.40 -0.20 -6.05
C ARG A 218 -19.15 0.84 -4.97
N VAL A 219 -17.90 1.24 -4.80
CA VAL A 219 -17.50 2.36 -3.95
C VAL A 219 -16.57 3.29 -4.70
N SER A 220 -16.85 4.59 -4.65
CA SER A 220 -16.01 5.61 -5.29
C SER A 220 -14.91 6.10 -4.34
N PHE A 221 -13.78 6.51 -4.93
CA PHE A 221 -12.77 7.34 -4.26
C PHE A 221 -13.15 8.83 -4.23
N ASP A 222 -14.17 9.23 -4.99
CA ASP A 222 -14.64 10.62 -5.14
C ASP A 222 -15.61 10.97 -4.00
N ARG A 223 -15.15 10.72 -2.77
CA ARG A 223 -15.83 10.99 -1.51
C ARG A 223 -14.83 11.01 -0.35
N PRO A 224 -15.10 11.77 0.72
CA PRO A 224 -14.27 11.74 1.93
C PRO A 224 -14.18 10.35 2.58
N GLN A 225 -13.14 10.17 3.38
CA GLN A 225 -12.99 9.03 4.27
C GLN A 225 -13.71 9.26 5.61
N LYS A 226 -14.32 8.21 6.16
CA LYS A 226 -14.99 8.22 7.47
C LYS A 226 -13.99 8.41 8.63
N GLY A 227 -14.50 8.62 9.85
CA GLY A 227 -13.71 8.69 11.07
C GLY A 227 -12.94 10.01 11.16
N ASN A 228 -11.61 9.94 11.31
CA ASN A 228 -10.75 11.13 11.24
C ASN A 228 -10.33 11.51 9.80
N GLY A 229 -10.73 10.72 8.79
CA GLY A 229 -10.32 10.88 7.39
C GLY A 229 -9.12 10.01 6.97
N ALA A 230 -8.44 9.34 7.90
CA ALA A 230 -7.29 8.48 7.62
C ALA A 230 -7.21 7.26 8.58
N GLN A 231 -8.35 6.80 9.11
CA GLN A 231 -8.39 5.90 10.28
C GLN A 231 -7.65 4.58 10.06
N GLN A 232 -7.77 3.98 8.87
CA GLN A 232 -7.06 2.74 8.50
C GLN A 232 -5.54 2.96 8.31
N PHE A 233 -5.11 4.16 7.89
CA PHE A 233 -3.68 4.49 7.84
C PHE A 233 -3.06 4.48 9.25
N PHE A 234 -3.74 5.11 10.22
CA PHE A 234 -3.32 5.09 11.63
C PHE A 234 -3.34 3.69 12.25
N GLY A 235 -4.34 2.86 11.89
CA GLY A 235 -4.45 1.49 12.40
C GLY A 235 -3.36 0.57 11.88
N ASP A 236 -3.12 0.60 10.56
CA ASP A 236 -2.53 -0.54 9.86
C ASP A 236 -1.19 -0.24 9.16
N ARG A 237 -0.84 1.04 8.96
CA ARG A 237 0.28 1.47 8.08
C ARG A 237 1.26 2.45 8.72
N LEU A 238 0.80 3.30 9.64
CA LEU A 238 1.63 4.32 10.28
C LEU A 238 2.88 3.74 10.96
N ALA A 239 2.69 2.81 11.90
CA ALA A 239 3.79 2.23 12.68
C ALA A 239 4.82 1.45 11.83
N PRO A 240 4.45 0.54 10.90
CA PRO A 240 5.42 -0.08 10.01
C PRO A 240 6.13 0.92 9.09
N THR A 241 5.44 1.96 8.60
CA THR A 241 6.08 3.04 7.81
C THR A 241 7.15 3.79 8.62
N GLN A 242 6.81 4.24 9.83
CA GLN A 242 7.74 4.94 10.71
C GLN A 242 8.92 4.06 11.14
N LEU A 243 8.69 2.74 11.32
CA LEU A 243 9.75 1.78 11.55
C LEU A 243 10.69 1.69 10.34
N ALA A 244 10.17 1.45 9.14
CA ALA A 244 10.98 1.35 7.91
C ALA A 244 11.84 2.61 7.69
N GLU A 245 11.25 3.78 7.87
CA GLU A 245 11.92 5.09 7.78
C GLU A 245 13.05 5.25 8.82
N SER A 246 12.84 4.75 10.04
CA SER A 246 13.85 4.81 11.12
C SER A 246 15.08 3.91 10.87
N LEU A 247 14.99 2.96 9.93
CA LEU A 247 16.07 2.03 9.61
C LEU A 247 17.01 2.56 8.51
N GLY A 248 16.73 3.73 7.92
CA GLY A 248 17.58 4.34 6.89
C GLY A 248 17.69 3.50 5.61
N LEU A 249 16.62 2.77 5.26
CA LEU A 249 16.55 1.92 4.07
C LEU A 249 16.18 2.74 2.82
N ASP A 250 16.53 2.27 1.63
CA ASP A 250 15.99 2.89 0.41
C ASP A 250 14.54 2.41 0.20
N LEU A 251 13.59 3.32 0.43
CA LEU A 251 12.17 3.03 0.44
C LEU A 251 11.50 3.50 -0.85
N ALA A 252 10.51 2.72 -1.28
CA ALA A 252 9.54 3.13 -2.28
C ALA A 252 8.12 3.09 -1.73
N TYR A 253 7.23 3.91 -2.29
CA TYR A 253 5.83 4.01 -1.89
C TYR A 253 4.94 3.84 -3.11
N VAL A 254 3.94 2.95 -3.02
CA VAL A 254 2.96 2.71 -4.09
C VAL A 254 1.59 2.49 -3.48
N THR A 255 0.52 2.77 -4.23
CA THR A 255 -0.84 2.38 -3.84
C THR A 255 -1.27 1.09 -4.53
N SER A 256 -2.32 0.44 -4.01
CA SER A 256 -2.96 -0.67 -4.73
C SER A 256 -3.47 -0.29 -6.13
N VAL A 257 -3.83 0.99 -6.36
CA VAL A 257 -4.20 1.50 -7.69
C VAL A 257 -2.98 1.56 -8.64
N ASP A 258 -1.79 1.87 -8.13
CA ASP A 258 -0.56 1.89 -8.94
C ASP A 258 -0.15 0.47 -9.36
N LEU A 259 -0.32 -0.51 -8.47
CA LEU A 259 -0.06 -1.94 -8.76
C LEU A 259 -0.97 -2.53 -9.85
N ASP A 260 -2.19 -2.00 -10.00
CA ASP A 260 -3.10 -2.35 -11.11
C ASP A 260 -2.79 -1.56 -12.40
N ARG A 261 -2.37 -0.30 -12.27
CA ARG A 261 -2.09 0.59 -13.40
C ARG A 261 -0.81 0.21 -14.15
N GLU A 262 0.24 -0.18 -13.43
CA GLU A 262 1.60 -0.35 -13.95
C GLU A 262 2.14 -1.77 -13.67
N PRO A 263 1.90 -2.75 -14.58
CA PRO A 263 2.25 -4.17 -14.35
C PRO A 263 3.74 -4.46 -14.13
N ASP A 264 4.62 -3.54 -14.55
CA ASP A 264 6.08 -3.63 -14.41
C ASP A 264 6.63 -2.74 -13.28
N LEU A 265 5.78 -2.05 -12.50
CA LEU A 265 6.18 -1.12 -11.44
C LEU A 265 7.13 -1.72 -10.41
N LEU A 266 7.04 -3.03 -10.16
CA LEU A 266 7.84 -3.78 -9.18
C LEU A 266 9.11 -4.42 -9.76
N ALA A 267 9.44 -4.16 -11.02
CA ALA A 267 10.61 -4.75 -11.67
C ALA A 267 11.92 -4.39 -10.94
N GLY A 268 12.62 -5.42 -10.44
CA GLY A 268 13.88 -5.25 -9.72
C GLY A 268 13.76 -4.69 -8.30
N ALA A 269 12.56 -4.63 -7.72
CA ALA A 269 12.39 -4.28 -6.31
C ALA A 269 13.15 -5.26 -5.39
N SER A 270 13.67 -4.77 -4.27
CA SER A 270 14.37 -5.61 -3.29
C SER A 270 13.37 -6.38 -2.43
N GLY A 271 12.30 -5.70 -2.00
CA GLY A 271 11.16 -6.35 -1.39
C GLY A 271 9.89 -5.52 -1.46
N LEU A 272 8.74 -6.13 -1.13
CA LEU A 272 7.44 -5.48 -1.03
C LEU A 272 6.76 -5.83 0.30
N VAL A 273 6.16 -4.84 0.95
CA VAL A 273 5.46 -4.96 2.23
C VAL A 273 3.99 -4.64 2.05
N SER A 274 3.16 -5.68 2.08
CA SER A 274 1.73 -5.58 2.39
C SER A 274 1.60 -5.36 3.90
N MET A 275 0.95 -4.27 4.30
CA MET A 275 0.82 -3.88 5.71
C MET A 275 -0.39 -4.55 6.39
N GLY A 276 -1.02 -3.92 7.38
CA GLY A 276 -1.91 -4.62 8.33
C GLY A 276 -3.18 -5.28 7.78
N HIS A 277 -3.84 -4.67 6.81
CA HIS A 277 -5.05 -5.24 6.18
C HIS A 277 -5.12 -4.81 4.72
N ASP A 278 -5.04 -5.77 3.81
CA ASP A 278 -5.03 -5.54 2.37
C ASP A 278 -5.91 -6.59 1.65
N GLU A 279 -7.22 -6.51 1.91
CA GLU A 279 -8.20 -7.54 1.57
C GLU A 279 -8.67 -7.49 0.10
N TYR A 280 -8.75 -6.30 -0.52
CA TYR A 280 -9.40 -6.09 -1.83
C TYR A 280 -8.39 -5.85 -2.96
N TRP A 281 -8.14 -6.89 -3.76
CA TRP A 281 -7.12 -6.92 -4.83
C TRP A 281 -7.73 -7.14 -6.22
N THR A 282 -7.19 -6.48 -7.24
CA THR A 282 -7.48 -6.87 -8.63
C THR A 282 -6.61 -8.06 -9.04
N VAL A 283 -7.01 -8.75 -10.12
CA VAL A 283 -6.16 -9.74 -10.79
C VAL A 283 -4.86 -9.12 -11.30
N GLY A 284 -4.90 -7.84 -11.72
CA GLY A 284 -3.71 -7.09 -12.16
C GLY A 284 -2.70 -6.93 -11.02
N MET A 285 -3.13 -6.37 -9.89
CA MET A 285 -2.30 -6.19 -8.68
C MET A 285 -1.62 -7.50 -8.27
N ARG A 286 -2.40 -8.59 -8.20
CA ARG A 286 -1.90 -9.91 -7.79
C ARG A 286 -0.80 -10.39 -8.72
N ARG A 287 -1.03 -10.36 -10.04
CA ARG A 287 -0.05 -10.77 -11.06
C ARG A 287 1.22 -9.92 -11.02
N SER A 288 1.11 -8.60 -10.78
CA SER A 288 2.27 -7.72 -10.61
C SER A 288 3.16 -8.17 -9.44
N VAL A 289 2.55 -8.56 -8.32
CA VAL A 289 3.25 -9.02 -7.10
C VAL A 289 3.79 -10.44 -7.24
N GLU A 290 3.06 -11.36 -7.87
CA GLU A 290 3.54 -12.71 -8.21
C GLU A 290 4.74 -12.66 -9.15
N LYS A 291 4.66 -11.85 -10.22
CA LYS A 291 5.79 -11.61 -11.14
C LYS A 291 7.01 -11.05 -10.40
N ALA A 292 6.81 -10.12 -9.47
CA ALA A 292 7.90 -9.57 -8.65
C ALA A 292 8.55 -10.64 -7.78
N ARG A 293 7.76 -11.45 -7.05
CA ARG A 293 8.24 -12.59 -6.25
C ARG A 293 9.07 -13.55 -7.09
N ASP A 294 8.52 -13.96 -8.23
CA ASP A 294 9.13 -14.96 -9.14
C ASP A 294 10.37 -14.43 -9.86
N THR A 295 10.59 -13.10 -9.83
CA THR A 295 11.79 -12.41 -10.33
C THR A 295 12.66 -11.81 -9.21
N GLY A 296 12.57 -12.34 -7.99
CA GLY A 296 13.55 -12.08 -6.92
C GLY A 296 13.13 -11.10 -5.82
N THR A 297 11.97 -10.45 -5.92
CA THR A 297 11.49 -9.50 -4.90
C THR A 297 10.94 -10.26 -3.69
N SER A 298 11.55 -10.11 -2.51
CA SER A 298 10.99 -10.74 -1.29
C SER A 298 9.69 -10.05 -0.86
N LEU A 299 8.72 -10.80 -0.33
CA LEU A 299 7.43 -10.27 0.13
C LEU A 299 7.28 -10.38 1.65
N ALA A 300 6.64 -9.39 2.26
CA ALA A 300 6.14 -9.44 3.62
C ALA A 300 4.65 -9.10 3.67
N PHE A 301 3.86 -9.96 4.31
CA PHE A 301 2.47 -9.69 4.68
C PHE A 301 2.41 -9.51 6.21
N LEU A 302 2.27 -8.27 6.66
CA LEU A 302 2.27 -7.90 8.10
C LEU A 302 0.87 -7.99 8.74
N GLY A 303 -0.06 -8.69 8.10
CA GLY A 303 -1.47 -8.73 8.46
C GLY A 303 -2.06 -10.14 8.39
N ALA A 304 -3.39 -10.16 8.27
CA ALA A 304 -4.18 -11.33 7.88
C ALA A 304 -5.19 -10.91 6.81
N ASN A 305 -5.93 -11.86 6.25
CA ASN A 305 -6.99 -11.63 5.27
C ASN A 305 -6.53 -10.89 4.00
N ALA A 306 -5.25 -11.03 3.64
CA ALA A 306 -4.69 -10.40 2.45
C ALA A 306 -5.13 -11.15 1.17
N VAL A 307 -5.37 -10.42 0.09
CA VAL A 307 -5.72 -10.97 -1.24
C VAL A 307 -7.02 -11.81 -1.23
N TYR A 308 -7.96 -11.52 -0.33
CA TYR A 308 -9.17 -12.33 -0.13
C TYR A 308 -10.27 -12.03 -1.16
N TRP A 309 -10.62 -10.75 -1.39
CA TRP A 309 -11.63 -10.37 -2.38
C TRP A 309 -11.00 -9.95 -3.70
N ARG A 310 -11.48 -10.56 -4.78
CA ARG A 310 -11.20 -10.14 -6.16
C ARG A 310 -12.10 -8.96 -6.50
N ILE A 311 -11.50 -7.81 -6.80
CA ILE A 311 -12.17 -6.60 -7.23
C ILE A 311 -11.81 -6.24 -8.68
N ARG A 312 -12.57 -5.29 -9.23
CA ARG A 312 -12.18 -4.53 -10.42
C ARG A 312 -12.12 -3.05 -10.11
N LEU A 313 -11.28 -2.34 -10.85
CA LEU A 313 -11.26 -0.89 -10.86
C LEU A 313 -11.95 -0.37 -12.13
N LYS A 314 -12.64 0.77 -12.00
CA LYS A 314 -13.24 1.54 -13.09
C LYS A 314 -12.95 3.01 -12.89
N ASP A 315 -13.05 3.77 -13.97
CA ASP A 315 -13.00 5.23 -13.91
C ASP A 315 -14.19 5.78 -13.12
N GLY A 316 -13.96 6.91 -12.44
CA GLY A 316 -14.95 7.63 -11.66
C GLY A 316 -15.10 9.08 -12.12
N LEU A 317 -15.68 9.91 -11.26
CA LEU A 317 -15.96 11.31 -11.58
C LEU A 317 -14.67 12.12 -11.82
N THR A 318 -13.58 11.81 -11.09
CA THR A 318 -12.32 12.54 -11.22
C THR A 318 -11.26 11.87 -12.11
N GLY A 319 -11.55 10.71 -12.71
CA GLY A 319 -10.69 10.06 -13.71
C GLY A 319 -10.39 8.57 -13.45
N ASP A 320 -9.19 8.15 -13.87
CA ASP A 320 -8.71 6.77 -13.93
C ASP A 320 -8.81 6.00 -12.60
N ARG A 321 -9.44 4.82 -12.63
CA ARG A 321 -9.50 3.85 -11.50
C ARG A 321 -10.08 4.41 -10.19
N ARG A 322 -10.98 5.40 -10.28
CA ARG A 322 -11.64 6.07 -9.14
C ARG A 322 -12.89 5.36 -8.58
N VAL A 323 -13.18 4.14 -9.03
CA VAL A 323 -14.26 3.28 -8.49
C VAL A 323 -13.78 1.84 -8.30
N VAL A 324 -14.02 1.27 -7.11
CA VAL A 324 -13.87 -0.17 -6.81
C VAL A 324 -15.21 -0.88 -7.04
N VAL A 325 -15.19 -2.05 -7.68
CA VAL A 325 -16.37 -2.86 -8.02
C VAL A 325 -16.27 -4.25 -7.40
N GLU A 326 -17.32 -4.72 -6.74
CA GLU A 326 -17.30 -5.92 -5.88
C GLU A 326 -18.71 -6.50 -5.63
N TYR A 327 -19.06 -7.59 -6.33
CA TYR A 327 -20.40 -8.23 -6.30
C TYR A 327 -20.55 -9.39 -5.31
N ARG A 328 -19.48 -9.87 -4.65
CA ARG A 328 -19.35 -11.03 -3.73
C ARG A 328 -19.78 -12.39 -4.27
N ASP A 329 -20.64 -12.41 -5.28
CA ASP A 329 -21.30 -13.57 -5.87
C ASP A 329 -21.17 -13.53 -7.40
N ALA A 330 -20.87 -14.69 -8.00
CA ALA A 330 -20.65 -14.81 -9.45
C ALA A 330 -21.94 -14.72 -10.28
N GLY A 331 -23.11 -15.01 -9.70
CA GLY A 331 -24.41 -14.87 -10.35
C GLY A 331 -24.95 -13.44 -10.32
N ALA A 332 -24.51 -12.61 -9.37
CA ALA A 332 -24.80 -11.17 -9.31
C ALA A 332 -23.86 -10.31 -10.16
N ASP A 333 -22.68 -10.82 -10.52
CA ASP A 333 -21.67 -10.07 -11.27
C ASP A 333 -21.95 -10.08 -12.79
N PRO A 334 -22.21 -8.94 -13.46
CA PRO A 334 -22.45 -8.89 -14.91
C PRO A 334 -21.26 -9.36 -15.77
N LYS A 335 -20.05 -9.50 -15.21
CA LYS A 335 -18.98 -10.30 -15.82
C LYS A 335 -18.97 -11.70 -15.20
N HIS A 336 -19.92 -12.54 -15.58
CA HIS A 336 -19.93 -13.96 -15.26
C HIS A 336 -18.72 -14.70 -15.89
N ASP A 337 -18.30 -15.81 -15.28
CA ASP A 337 -17.33 -16.78 -15.81
C ASP A 337 -15.98 -16.22 -16.31
N ALA A 338 -15.55 -15.07 -15.79
CA ALA A 338 -14.33 -14.38 -16.16
C ALA A 338 -13.24 -14.49 -15.09
N VAL A 339 -11.98 -14.31 -15.49
CA VAL A 339 -10.87 -14.25 -14.52
C VAL A 339 -11.03 -13.09 -13.54
N ASP A 340 -11.66 -11.99 -13.96
CA ASP A 340 -11.95 -10.81 -13.13
C ASP A 340 -13.38 -10.75 -12.59
N THR A 341 -14.13 -11.87 -12.56
CA THR A 341 -15.39 -11.99 -11.80
C THR A 341 -15.13 -11.74 -10.31
N THR A 342 -15.89 -10.83 -9.69
CA THR A 342 -15.62 -10.33 -8.34
C THR A 342 -16.27 -11.22 -7.28
N VAL A 343 -15.47 -12.16 -6.81
CA VAL A 343 -15.75 -13.15 -5.76
C VAL A 343 -14.54 -13.23 -4.82
N LYS A 344 -14.51 -14.19 -3.89
CA LYS A 344 -13.24 -14.52 -3.20
C LYS A 344 -12.23 -15.06 -4.20
N PHE A 345 -10.94 -14.81 -3.97
CA PHE A 345 -9.88 -15.35 -4.83
C PHE A 345 -9.91 -16.89 -4.92
N ARG A 346 -10.25 -17.59 -3.83
CA ARG A 346 -10.43 -19.07 -3.77
C ARG A 346 -11.75 -19.61 -4.34
N SER A 347 -12.64 -18.77 -4.88
CA SER A 347 -13.98 -19.16 -5.36
C SER A 347 -14.05 -19.27 -6.89
N ARG A 348 -15.06 -20.01 -7.39
CA ARG A 348 -15.43 -20.05 -8.80
C ARG A 348 -15.90 -18.67 -9.28
N PRO A 349 -15.74 -18.35 -10.59
CA PRO A 349 -15.51 -19.26 -11.71
C PRO A 349 -14.05 -19.68 -11.93
N MET A 350 -13.10 -18.90 -11.44
CA MET A 350 -11.66 -19.12 -11.67
C MET A 350 -10.92 -19.11 -10.31
N PRO A 351 -10.93 -20.23 -9.56
CA PRO A 351 -10.26 -20.29 -8.25
C PRO A 351 -8.74 -20.11 -8.38
N ASP A 352 -8.22 -19.16 -7.63
CA ASP A 352 -6.80 -18.86 -7.48
C ASP A 352 -6.56 -18.49 -6.00
N PRO A 353 -6.46 -19.48 -5.11
CA PRO A 353 -6.51 -19.26 -3.67
C PRO A 353 -5.27 -18.51 -3.16
N GLU A 354 -5.44 -17.85 -2.01
CA GLU A 354 -4.50 -16.89 -1.44
C GLU A 354 -3.18 -17.55 -1.02
N ASN A 355 -3.23 -18.83 -0.66
CA ASN A 355 -2.08 -19.63 -0.23
C ASN A 355 -1.00 -19.79 -1.30
N SER A 356 -1.33 -19.68 -2.60
CA SER A 356 -0.32 -19.69 -3.67
C SER A 356 0.52 -18.41 -3.73
N LEU A 357 0.13 -17.35 -3.01
CA LEU A 357 0.90 -16.11 -2.86
C LEU A 357 1.34 -15.86 -1.42
N THR A 358 0.45 -15.91 -0.44
CA THR A 358 0.76 -15.60 0.98
C THR A 358 1.32 -16.80 1.74
N GLY A 359 1.18 -18.02 1.20
CA GLY A 359 1.46 -19.28 1.90
C GLY A 359 0.34 -19.75 2.83
N MET A 360 -0.71 -18.94 3.03
CA MET A 360 -1.81 -19.21 3.96
C MET A 360 -3.17 -18.86 3.37
N LEU A 361 -4.23 -19.31 4.04
CA LEU A 361 -5.60 -18.88 3.76
C LEU A 361 -6.11 -18.05 4.93
N TYR A 362 -6.92 -17.01 4.65
CA TYR A 362 -7.80 -16.43 5.65
C TYR A 362 -8.60 -17.53 6.34
N GLU A 363 -8.49 -17.54 7.67
CA GLU A 363 -9.03 -18.57 8.54
C GLU A 363 -10.23 -18.05 9.33
N CYS A 364 -10.08 -16.98 10.12
CA CYS A 364 -11.14 -16.58 11.06
C CYS A 364 -11.23 -15.10 11.42
N PHE A 365 -12.47 -14.65 11.62
CA PHE A 365 -12.85 -13.48 12.40
C PHE A 365 -14.01 -13.83 13.38
N PRO A 366 -14.03 -13.30 14.61
CA PRO A 366 -12.89 -12.78 15.36
C PRO A 366 -12.08 -13.93 15.97
N ALA A 367 -10.77 -13.75 16.08
CA ALA A 367 -9.88 -14.59 16.87
C ALA A 367 -8.89 -13.71 17.64
N TYR A 368 -8.47 -14.14 18.83
CA TYR A 368 -7.45 -13.45 19.63
C TYR A 368 -6.58 -14.45 20.38
N GLY A 369 -5.30 -14.13 20.57
CA GLY A 369 -4.41 -14.97 21.36
C GLY A 369 -3.00 -14.42 21.55
N ALA A 370 -2.19 -15.22 22.23
CA ALA A 370 -0.74 -15.07 22.19
C ALA A 370 -0.19 -15.82 20.97
N MET A 371 0.81 -15.24 20.31
CA MET A 371 1.58 -15.99 19.31
C MET A 371 2.40 -17.06 20.03
N VAL A 372 2.44 -18.29 19.49
CA VAL A 372 3.22 -19.39 20.08
C VAL A 372 4.34 -19.82 19.14
N VAL A 373 5.59 -19.69 19.59
CA VAL A 373 6.78 -19.98 18.79
C VAL A 373 6.89 -21.48 18.50
N GLN A 374 6.92 -21.85 17.21
CA GLN A 374 7.05 -23.23 16.76
C GLN A 374 8.49 -23.55 16.32
N ASP A 375 9.14 -22.61 15.64
CA ASP A 375 10.55 -22.69 15.24
C ASP A 375 11.32 -21.47 15.76
N PRO A 376 12.04 -21.60 16.89
CA PRO A 376 12.87 -20.51 17.43
C PRO A 376 14.14 -20.26 16.61
N THR A 377 14.49 -21.14 15.66
CA THR A 377 15.69 -21.00 14.82
C THR A 377 15.45 -20.14 13.57
N PHE A 378 14.20 -19.74 13.32
CA PHE A 378 13.83 -18.88 12.20
C PHE A 378 14.67 -17.58 12.18
N PRO A 379 15.39 -17.25 11.08
CA PRO A 379 16.36 -16.16 11.09
C PRO A 379 15.83 -14.79 11.51
N LEU A 380 14.55 -14.49 11.26
CA LEU A 380 13.96 -13.21 11.67
C LEU A 380 13.74 -13.10 13.19
N PHE A 381 13.82 -14.19 13.95
CA PHE A 381 13.81 -14.16 15.42
C PHE A 381 15.20 -13.86 16.04
N ALA A 382 16.23 -13.62 15.21
CA ALA A 382 17.58 -13.31 15.69
C ALA A 382 17.63 -12.09 16.64
N GLY A 383 18.14 -12.32 17.85
CA GLY A 383 18.23 -11.31 18.92
C GLY A 383 16.95 -11.10 19.72
N THR A 384 15.91 -11.93 19.54
CA THR A 384 14.70 -11.92 20.41
C THR A 384 14.84 -12.80 21.65
N GLY A 385 15.69 -13.85 21.59
CA GLY A 385 15.91 -14.79 22.69
C GLY A 385 14.80 -15.85 22.89
N VAL A 386 13.80 -15.90 22.00
CA VAL A 386 12.67 -16.82 22.13
C VAL A 386 13.05 -18.29 21.98
N LYS A 387 12.26 -19.15 22.64
CA LYS A 387 12.36 -20.61 22.63
C LYS A 387 11.07 -21.21 22.07
N LYS A 388 11.13 -22.48 21.66
CA LYS A 388 9.93 -23.22 21.22
C LYS A 388 8.92 -23.29 22.38
N GLY A 389 7.67 -22.95 22.09
CA GLY A 389 6.59 -22.89 23.07
C GLY A 389 6.42 -21.53 23.78
N ASP A 390 7.35 -20.58 23.60
CA ASP A 390 7.19 -19.23 24.16
C ASP A 390 5.92 -18.56 23.61
N ARG A 391 5.22 -17.84 24.50
CA ARG A 391 3.94 -17.18 24.23
C ARG A 391 4.13 -15.66 24.25
N ILE A 392 3.89 -15.00 23.12
CA ILE A 392 3.97 -13.53 23.02
C ILE A 392 2.54 -12.96 23.05
N PRO A 393 2.09 -12.33 24.15
CA PRO A 393 0.70 -11.89 24.32
C PRO A 393 0.26 -10.81 23.33
N GLY A 394 -1.00 -10.85 22.91
CA GLY A 394 -1.66 -9.82 22.09
C GLY A 394 -1.22 -9.73 20.63
N VAL A 395 -0.35 -10.64 20.17
CA VAL A 395 0.19 -10.65 18.80
C VAL A 395 -0.77 -11.30 17.79
N VAL A 396 -1.70 -12.14 18.22
CA VAL A 396 -2.64 -12.87 17.34
C VAL A 396 -4.04 -12.27 17.40
N GLY A 397 -4.63 -12.02 16.22
CA GLY A 397 -5.99 -11.52 16.01
C GLY A 397 -6.01 -10.32 15.07
N ILE A 398 -7.06 -9.50 14.97
CA ILE A 398 -8.46 -9.84 15.20
C ILE A 398 -8.96 -10.80 14.11
N GLU A 399 -8.36 -10.69 12.92
CA GLU A 399 -8.43 -11.64 11.83
C GLU A 399 -7.11 -12.41 11.76
N ILE A 400 -7.19 -13.66 11.34
CA ILE A 400 -6.05 -14.57 11.29
C ILE A 400 -6.05 -15.41 10.01
N ASP A 401 -4.85 -15.80 9.61
CA ASP A 401 -4.61 -16.74 8.52
C ASP A 401 -4.01 -18.04 9.06
N ARG A 402 -4.15 -19.13 8.29
CA ARG A 402 -3.68 -20.47 8.64
C ARG A 402 -3.05 -21.18 7.43
N ALA A 403 -2.01 -21.97 7.67
CA ALA A 403 -1.39 -22.83 6.67
C ALA A 403 -2.14 -24.16 6.51
N TYR A 404 -2.30 -24.59 5.26
CA TYR A 404 -3.08 -25.78 4.90
C TYR A 404 -2.31 -26.66 3.89
N PRO A 405 -2.18 -27.99 4.10
CA PRO A 405 -1.52 -28.90 3.17
C PRO A 405 -2.46 -29.26 2.00
N ILE A 406 -2.76 -28.28 1.15
CA ILE A 406 -3.67 -28.35 0.01
C ILE A 406 -2.98 -27.81 -1.27
N PRO A 407 -3.54 -28.01 -2.47
CA PRO A 407 -3.04 -27.38 -3.69
C PRO A 407 -2.85 -25.86 -3.56
N GLY A 408 -1.81 -25.34 -4.20
CA GLY A 408 -1.38 -23.94 -4.08
C GLY A 408 -0.38 -23.70 -2.95
N THR A 409 -0.40 -24.45 -1.85
CA THR A 409 0.53 -24.22 -0.72
C THR A 409 1.96 -24.57 -1.12
N PRO A 410 2.95 -23.65 -0.96
CA PRO A 410 4.33 -23.90 -1.34
C PRO A 410 4.96 -25.07 -0.59
N ALA A 411 5.61 -25.99 -1.31
CA ALA A 411 6.31 -27.13 -0.71
C ALA A 411 7.49 -26.72 0.19
N SER A 412 8.02 -25.51 0.00
CA SER A 412 9.09 -24.91 0.83
C SER A 412 8.58 -24.27 2.14
N LEU A 413 7.28 -24.37 2.45
CA LEU A 413 6.67 -23.62 3.55
C LEU A 413 7.05 -24.15 4.94
N THR A 414 7.54 -23.22 5.75
CA THR A 414 7.85 -23.38 7.18
C THR A 414 6.85 -22.57 8.00
N VAL A 415 6.17 -23.22 8.95
CA VAL A 415 5.38 -22.58 9.99
C VAL A 415 6.30 -22.29 11.17
N VAL A 416 6.53 -21.01 11.45
CA VAL A 416 7.51 -20.53 12.46
C VAL A 416 6.84 -20.16 13.79
N ALA A 417 5.55 -19.85 13.76
CA ALA A 417 4.67 -19.81 14.92
C ALA A 417 3.35 -20.53 14.60
N HIS A 418 2.82 -21.29 15.56
CA HIS A 418 1.61 -22.10 15.41
C HIS A 418 0.72 -21.91 16.64
N SER A 419 -0.25 -21.00 16.53
CA SER A 419 -0.86 -20.36 17.70
C SER A 419 -2.31 -20.81 17.89
N PRO A 420 -2.64 -21.63 18.90
CA PRO A 420 -4.00 -22.09 19.13
C PRO A 420 -4.90 -20.93 19.56
N VAL A 421 -6.10 -20.87 18.98
CA VAL A 421 -7.09 -19.81 19.18
C VAL A 421 -8.51 -20.36 19.19
N THR A 422 -9.40 -19.64 19.87
CA THR A 422 -10.85 -19.79 19.67
C THR A 422 -11.30 -18.81 18.59
N CYS A 423 -11.84 -19.37 17.51
CA CYS A 423 -12.53 -18.65 16.45
C CYS A 423 -14.00 -18.43 16.84
N GLY A 424 -14.44 -17.17 16.82
CA GLY A 424 -15.74 -16.77 17.34
C GLY A 424 -15.85 -17.09 18.84
N THR A 425 -16.89 -17.83 19.22
CA THR A 425 -17.18 -18.18 20.62
C THR A 425 -16.76 -19.60 21.03
N SER A 426 -16.45 -20.49 20.09
CA SER A 426 -16.29 -21.92 20.40
C SER A 426 -15.31 -22.71 19.52
N LYS A 427 -15.08 -22.29 18.28
CA LYS A 427 -14.42 -23.13 17.27
C LYS A 427 -12.90 -23.10 17.45
N GLN A 428 -12.30 -24.21 17.87
CA GLN A 428 -10.85 -24.28 18.05
C GLN A 428 -10.13 -24.36 16.70
N THR A 429 -9.16 -23.48 16.48
CA THR A 429 -8.29 -23.48 15.28
C THR A 429 -6.93 -22.85 15.61
N PHE A 430 -6.14 -22.52 14.60
CA PHE A 430 -4.80 -21.96 14.72
C PHE A 430 -4.62 -20.72 13.84
N SER A 431 -3.82 -19.78 14.34
CA SER A 431 -3.18 -18.71 13.55
C SER A 431 -1.72 -19.07 13.36
N ASP A 432 -1.25 -19.04 12.12
CA ASP A 432 0.12 -19.39 11.75
C ASP A 432 0.92 -18.15 11.36
N MET A 433 2.21 -18.14 11.70
CA MET A 433 3.20 -17.31 11.01
C MET A 433 4.02 -18.22 10.10
N THR A 434 4.20 -17.82 8.85
CA THR A 434 4.86 -18.66 7.85
C THR A 434 5.97 -17.95 7.11
N TYR A 435 6.88 -18.76 6.58
CA TYR A 435 7.86 -18.35 5.59
C TYR A 435 7.98 -19.42 4.50
N TYR A 436 8.11 -19.04 3.23
CA TYR A 436 8.46 -19.95 2.15
C TYR A 436 9.44 -19.30 1.16
N ASN A 437 10.23 -20.14 0.47
CA ASN A 437 11.18 -19.71 -0.56
C ASN A 437 10.55 -19.80 -1.96
N ALA A 438 10.75 -18.76 -2.77
CA ALA A 438 10.35 -18.66 -4.16
C ALA A 438 11.58 -18.34 -5.03
N GLY A 439 12.33 -19.38 -5.41
CA GLY A 439 13.63 -19.22 -6.07
C GLY A 439 14.64 -18.57 -5.12
N THR A 440 15.08 -17.36 -5.45
CA THR A 440 16.01 -16.55 -4.63
C THR A 440 15.31 -15.55 -3.71
N SER A 441 13.99 -15.39 -3.83
CA SER A 441 13.18 -14.54 -2.95
C SER A 441 12.52 -15.34 -1.84
N GLY A 442 12.05 -14.61 -0.82
CA GLY A 442 11.33 -15.17 0.32
C GLY A 442 9.99 -14.48 0.52
N VAL A 443 8.98 -15.22 0.93
CA VAL A 443 7.70 -14.67 1.37
C VAL A 443 7.51 -14.97 2.86
N TRP A 444 7.40 -13.92 3.66
CA TRP A 444 7.08 -13.98 5.08
C TRP A 444 5.66 -13.46 5.31
N ALA A 445 4.85 -14.16 6.09
CA ALA A 445 3.49 -13.73 6.43
C ALA A 445 3.21 -13.93 7.93
N THR A 446 2.69 -12.89 8.58
CA THR A 446 2.45 -12.88 10.03
C THR A 446 1.15 -13.57 10.43
N GLY A 447 0.19 -13.67 9.50
CA GLY A 447 -1.11 -14.34 9.69
C GLY A 447 -1.97 -13.72 10.79
N SER A 448 -1.77 -12.43 11.06
CA SER A 448 -2.43 -11.68 12.14
C SER A 448 -2.44 -10.16 11.88
N MET A 449 -3.63 -9.56 11.83
CA MET A 449 -3.79 -8.09 11.80
C MET A 449 -3.25 -7.38 13.05
N MET A 450 -3.12 -8.08 14.18
CA MET A 450 -2.63 -7.50 15.43
C MET A 450 -1.13 -7.22 15.39
N TRP A 451 -0.38 -7.80 14.43
CA TRP A 451 1.05 -7.56 14.28
C TRP A 451 1.40 -6.06 14.16
N VAL A 452 0.76 -5.34 13.22
CA VAL A 452 0.95 -3.89 13.09
C VAL A 452 0.35 -3.09 14.25
N LYS A 453 -0.66 -3.63 14.95
CA LYS A 453 -1.23 -2.99 16.15
C LYS A 453 -0.28 -3.08 17.34
N VAL A 454 0.51 -4.15 17.45
CA VAL A 454 1.60 -4.26 18.42
C VAL A 454 2.72 -3.26 18.12
N LEU A 455 3.00 -2.94 16.85
CA LEU A 455 3.97 -1.88 16.50
C LEU A 455 3.54 -0.47 16.97
N ASN A 456 2.24 -0.23 17.22
CA ASN A 456 1.75 1.03 17.78
C ASN A 456 2.02 1.17 19.30
N GLY A 457 2.48 0.11 19.98
CA GLY A 457 2.84 0.13 21.40
C GLY A 457 1.94 -0.73 22.31
N PRO A 458 2.16 -0.68 23.64
CA PRO A 458 1.41 -1.48 24.61
C PRO A 458 -0.08 -1.16 24.63
N ASN A 459 -0.91 -2.16 24.88
CA ASN A 459 -2.37 -2.01 24.88
C ASN A 459 -3.03 -3.07 25.77
N ALA A 460 -3.49 -2.65 26.95
CA ALA A 460 -4.11 -3.53 27.93
C ALA A 460 -5.38 -4.25 27.42
N LYS A 461 -6.17 -3.62 26.55
CA LYS A 461 -7.41 -4.21 26.00
C LYS A 461 -7.14 -5.52 25.24
N TYR A 462 -5.99 -5.60 24.57
CA TYR A 462 -5.58 -6.76 23.78
C TYR A 462 -4.42 -7.55 24.43
N GLY A 463 -4.04 -7.21 25.66
CA GLY A 463 -2.91 -7.83 26.35
C GLY A 463 -1.54 -7.58 25.71
N ILE A 464 -1.38 -6.52 24.89
CA ILE A 464 -0.08 -6.18 24.29
C ILE A 464 0.82 -5.58 25.37
N THR A 465 1.98 -6.19 25.60
CA THR A 465 2.99 -5.77 26.58
C THR A 465 4.20 -5.13 25.92
N ASP A 466 5.05 -4.41 26.66
CA ASP A 466 6.33 -3.90 26.14
C ASP A 466 7.25 -5.00 25.58
N ALA A 467 7.20 -6.21 26.15
CA ALA A 467 7.90 -7.37 25.62
C ALA A 467 7.33 -7.81 24.26
N SER A 468 6.00 -7.77 24.09
CA SER A 468 5.34 -8.02 22.81
C SER A 468 5.75 -6.99 21.75
N VAL A 469 5.76 -5.70 22.10
CA VAL A 469 6.20 -4.60 21.24
C VAL A 469 7.66 -4.78 20.83
N SER A 470 8.53 -5.09 21.80
CA SER A 470 9.97 -5.29 21.58
C SER A 470 10.24 -6.48 20.65
N PHE A 471 9.54 -7.60 20.86
CA PHE A 471 9.60 -8.77 19.98
C PHE A 471 9.18 -8.41 18.56
N VAL A 472 7.96 -7.89 18.37
CA VAL A 472 7.40 -7.59 17.04
C VAL A 472 8.24 -6.54 16.30
N LYS A 473 8.71 -5.50 17.00
CA LYS A 473 9.62 -4.49 16.43
C LYS A 473 10.95 -5.09 16.00
N ARG A 474 11.54 -5.99 16.78
CA ARG A 474 12.79 -6.69 16.44
C ARG A 474 12.62 -7.59 15.21
N VAL A 475 11.57 -8.40 15.16
CA VAL A 475 11.31 -9.30 14.01
C VAL A 475 11.02 -8.50 12.74
N THR A 476 10.19 -7.46 12.82
CA THR A 476 9.89 -6.58 11.67
C THR A 476 11.15 -5.83 11.20
N THR A 477 12.01 -5.39 12.11
CA THR A 477 13.32 -4.79 11.78
C THR A 477 14.21 -5.77 11.01
N ASN A 478 14.35 -6.99 11.53
CA ASN A 478 15.14 -8.05 10.87
C ASN A 478 14.58 -8.35 9.47
N ALA A 479 13.25 -8.38 9.30
CA ALA A 479 12.59 -8.60 8.02
C ALA A 479 12.92 -7.49 7.01
N PHE A 480 12.70 -6.22 7.38
CA PHE A 480 12.93 -5.08 6.50
C PHE A 480 14.41 -4.95 6.09
N VAL A 481 15.35 -5.14 7.03
CA VAL A 481 16.79 -5.14 6.73
C VAL A 481 17.18 -6.30 5.82
N GLN A 482 16.61 -7.50 6.00
CA GLN A 482 16.85 -8.65 5.14
C GLN A 482 16.31 -8.41 3.72
N MET A 483 15.07 -7.93 3.60
CA MET A 483 14.43 -7.66 2.30
C MET A 483 15.09 -6.51 1.53
N ALA A 484 15.67 -5.52 2.24
CA ALA A 484 16.37 -4.40 1.62
C ALA A 484 17.77 -4.75 1.06
N LYS A 485 18.25 -5.99 1.18
CA LYS A 485 19.57 -6.42 0.67
C LYS A 485 19.73 -6.38 -0.85
N GLY A 486 18.62 -6.35 -1.59
CA GLY A 486 18.62 -6.40 -3.05
C GLY A 486 17.64 -7.44 -3.58
N ASN A 487 17.18 -7.24 -4.81
CA ASN A 487 16.42 -8.23 -5.56
C ASN A 487 17.22 -9.54 -5.66
N GLY A 488 16.59 -10.67 -5.30
CA GLY A 488 17.22 -11.99 -5.23
C GLY A 488 18.22 -12.19 -4.08
N GLN A 489 18.34 -11.23 -3.15
CA GLN A 489 19.22 -11.31 -1.97
C GLN A 489 18.45 -11.38 -0.64
N GLY A 490 17.11 -11.23 -0.68
CA GLY A 490 16.24 -11.22 0.49
C GLY A 490 15.80 -12.60 1.00
N GLY A 491 16.10 -13.69 0.29
CA GLY A 491 15.73 -15.05 0.71
C GLY A 491 16.42 -15.53 2.01
N LEU A 492 15.79 -16.48 2.70
CA LEU A 492 16.23 -17.08 3.96
C LEU A 492 16.25 -18.62 3.85
N SER A 493 17.22 -19.25 4.50
CA SER A 493 17.24 -20.70 4.67
C SER A 493 16.30 -21.10 5.81
N THR A 494 15.31 -21.95 5.52
CA THR A 494 14.39 -22.55 6.49
C THR A 494 14.08 -24.00 6.12
N THR A 495 13.64 -24.80 7.08
CA THR A 495 13.28 -26.21 6.88
C THR A 495 11.76 -26.37 6.82
N PRO A 496 11.17 -26.85 5.70
CA PRO A 496 9.73 -27.05 5.60
C PRO A 496 9.21 -28.02 6.67
N ASN A 497 8.14 -27.64 7.37
CA ASN A 497 7.66 -28.39 8.54
C ASN A 497 6.14 -28.59 8.58
N LEU A 498 5.36 -28.06 7.63
CA LEU A 498 3.89 -28.11 7.64
C LEU A 498 3.34 -29.55 7.78
N ALA A 499 3.95 -30.51 7.08
CA ALA A 499 3.56 -31.92 7.17
C ALA A 499 3.76 -32.53 8.57
N GLN A 500 4.72 -32.02 9.35
CA GLN A 500 5.02 -32.49 10.71
C GLN A 500 4.01 -31.97 11.75
N LEU A 501 3.23 -30.93 11.42
CA LEU A 501 2.21 -30.37 12.32
C LEU A 501 0.90 -31.18 12.33
N GLY A 502 0.71 -32.12 11.41
CA GLY A 502 -0.58 -32.81 11.25
C GLY A 502 -1.72 -31.86 10.88
N ALA A 503 -1.43 -30.79 10.13
CA ALA A 503 -2.42 -29.78 9.75
C ALA A 503 -3.58 -30.41 8.94
N SER A 504 -4.81 -29.98 9.23
CA SER A 504 -6.03 -30.41 8.54
C SER A 504 -5.93 -30.12 7.04
N THR A 505 -6.27 -31.08 6.17
CA THR A 505 -6.49 -30.81 4.74
C THR A 505 -7.84 -30.14 4.44
N SER A 506 -8.76 -30.13 5.41
CA SER A 506 -10.03 -29.41 5.33
C SER A 506 -9.88 -27.97 5.83
N THR A 507 -10.21 -27.00 5.00
CA THR A 507 -10.24 -25.55 5.34
C THR A 507 -11.49 -25.13 6.10
N ALA A 508 -12.33 -26.09 6.49
CA ALA A 508 -13.52 -25.86 7.31
C ALA A 508 -13.21 -25.71 8.81
N THR A 509 -11.96 -25.48 9.24
CA THR A 509 -11.63 -25.24 10.66
C THR A 509 -11.91 -23.80 11.12
N GLY A 510 -12.07 -22.86 10.19
CA GLY A 510 -12.38 -21.45 10.48
C GLY A 510 -13.70 -20.97 9.86
N THR A 511 -13.80 -19.67 9.59
CA THR A 511 -14.90 -19.01 8.85
C THR A 511 -14.54 -18.69 7.40
N GLY A 512 -13.28 -18.85 6.98
CA GLY A 512 -12.85 -18.53 5.60
C GLY A 512 -13.53 -19.37 4.51
N GLY A 513 -13.87 -20.63 4.82
CA GLY A 513 -14.60 -21.53 3.92
C GLY A 513 -13.73 -22.37 2.98
N PRO A 514 -14.36 -23.18 2.10
CA PRO A 514 -13.65 -24.07 1.17
C PRO A 514 -12.82 -23.28 0.14
N VAL A 515 -11.80 -23.93 -0.39
CA VAL A 515 -11.28 -23.61 -1.73
C VAL A 515 -12.12 -24.39 -2.73
N GLU A 516 -12.65 -23.70 -3.73
CA GLU A 516 -13.54 -24.33 -4.73
C GLU A 516 -12.73 -25.03 -5.84
N LYS A 517 -13.40 -25.94 -6.56
CA LYS A 517 -12.83 -26.77 -7.64
C LYS A 517 -13.40 -26.38 -9.00
#